data_AF-A0A7J4QY71-F1
#
_entry.id   AF-A0A7J4QY71-F1
#
_cell.length_a   1.000
_cell.length_b   1.000
_cell.length_c   1.000
_cell.angle_alpha   90.00
_cell.angle_beta   90.00
_cell.angle_gamma   90.00
#
_symmetry.space_group_name_H-M   'P 1'
#
loop_
_entity.id
_entity.type
_entity.pdbx_description
1 polymer ?
#
loop_
_entity_poly.entity_id
_entity_poly.type
_entity_poly.pdbx_seq_one_letter_code
_entity_poly.pdbx_strand_id
1 'polypeptide(L)'
;MSGRIQSIHATSTEAFVESFDRIENDAERDQIFISRYPQSRLLDLLDISEMKCYWLSLTQGTGTIEPSLEKINHFLESSIRDNAGNIYFEGMEWLISLHGFDAVHSMLRTLSERVSMSEWSVYISISGNSLDAREMSRFYREVPLLEIKENEQDVHKSSED
;
A
#
# COMPACT_ATOMS: atom_id res chain seq x y z
N MET A 1 9.65 14.83 -7.34
CA MET A 1 10.12 14.10 -6.14
C MET A 1 10.16 12.63 -6.51
N SER A 2 11.30 11.94 -6.36
CA SER A 2 11.36 10.50 -6.68
C SER A 2 10.35 9.72 -5.82
N GLY A 3 9.62 8.83 -6.48
CA GLY A 3 8.64 7.94 -5.91
C GLY A 3 9.24 6.99 -4.88
N ARG A 4 8.43 6.58 -3.91
CA ARG A 4 8.86 5.70 -2.81
C ARG A 4 7.93 4.51 -2.66
N ILE A 5 8.49 3.36 -2.34
CA ILE A 5 7.72 2.19 -1.90
C ILE A 5 7.95 2.01 -0.40
N GLN A 6 6.87 1.90 0.37
CA GLN A 6 6.93 1.80 1.83
C GLN A 6 5.87 0.84 2.35
N SER A 7 6.11 0.28 3.53
CA SER A 7 5.17 -0.57 4.23
C SER A 7 4.51 0.16 5.38
N ILE A 8 3.31 -0.26 5.73
CA ILE A 8 2.53 0.25 6.86
C ILE A 8 2.08 -0.94 7.68
N HIS A 9 2.30 -0.87 8.99
CA HIS A 9 1.77 -1.86 9.91
C HIS A 9 0.27 -1.70 10.03
N ALA A 10 -0.45 -2.65 9.48
CA ALA A 10 -1.90 -2.73 9.58
C ALA A 10 -2.31 -4.21 9.65
N THR A 11 -3.15 -4.53 10.63
CA THR A 11 -3.71 -5.88 10.81
C THR A 11 -5.14 -5.99 10.26
N SER A 12 -5.73 -4.87 9.86
CA SER A 12 -7.04 -4.78 9.21
C SER A 12 -7.06 -3.68 8.16
N THR A 13 -8.09 -3.71 7.30
CA THR A 13 -8.31 -2.71 6.26
C THR A 13 -8.57 -1.34 6.87
N GLU A 14 -9.34 -1.27 7.94
CA GLU A 14 -9.64 -0.04 8.66
C GLU A 14 -8.36 0.60 9.20
N ALA A 15 -7.50 -0.17 9.86
CA ALA A 15 -6.22 0.31 10.36
C ALA A 15 -5.29 0.79 9.22
N PHE A 16 -5.38 0.16 8.04
CA PHE A 16 -4.63 0.60 6.88
C PHE A 16 -5.19 1.91 6.32
N VAL A 17 -6.51 2.04 6.20
CA VAL A 17 -7.19 3.25 5.71
C VAL A 17 -6.93 4.45 6.64
N GLU A 18 -6.93 4.26 7.96
CA GLU A 18 -6.58 5.30 8.94
C GLU A 18 -5.16 5.89 8.74
N SER A 19 -4.27 5.17 8.03
CA SER A 19 -2.94 5.67 7.72
C SER A 19 -2.92 6.65 6.53
N PHE A 20 -3.97 6.69 5.71
CA PHE A 20 -4.00 7.48 4.48
C PHE A 20 -3.95 8.98 4.79
N ASP A 21 -4.63 9.43 5.85
CA ASP A 21 -4.61 10.83 6.31
C ASP A 21 -3.22 11.29 6.76
N ARG A 22 -2.34 10.35 7.14
CA ARG A 22 -0.97 10.64 7.59
C ARG A 22 0.00 10.74 6.43
N ILE A 23 -0.43 10.37 5.23
CA ILE A 23 0.33 10.46 4.00
C ILE A 23 -0.08 11.76 3.31
N GLU A 24 0.90 12.55 2.90
CA GLU A 24 0.66 13.80 2.19
C GLU A 24 -0.09 13.51 0.88
N ASN A 25 -1.40 13.76 0.91
CA ASN A 25 -2.28 13.61 -0.23
C ASN A 25 -2.50 14.99 -0.85
N ASP A 26 -1.83 15.21 -1.98
CA ASP A 26 -2.15 16.31 -2.87
C ASP A 26 -3.39 15.90 -3.69
N ALA A 27 -4.41 16.76 -3.74
CA ALA A 27 -5.63 16.53 -4.50
C ALA A 27 -5.38 16.33 -6.00
N GLU A 28 -4.21 16.75 -6.51
CA GLU A 28 -3.81 16.56 -7.91
C GLU A 28 -3.22 15.17 -8.22
N ARG A 29 -2.95 14.34 -7.19
CA ARG A 29 -2.37 13.00 -7.36
C ARG A 29 -3.44 11.95 -7.60
N ASP A 30 -3.24 11.09 -8.60
CA ASP A 30 -4.07 9.90 -8.80
C ASP A 30 -4.00 8.99 -7.56
N GLN A 31 -5.15 8.63 -6.99
CA GLN A 31 -5.23 7.72 -5.84
C GLN A 31 -5.80 6.37 -6.28
N ILE A 32 -5.07 5.29 -6.01
CA ILE A 32 -5.49 3.92 -6.30
C ILE A 32 -5.44 3.11 -5.01
N PHE A 33 -6.48 2.33 -4.74
CA PHE A 33 -6.47 1.37 -3.63
C PHE A 33 -6.79 -0.02 -4.12
N ILE A 34 -5.92 -0.97 -3.80
CA ILE A 34 -6.09 -2.39 -4.08
C ILE A 34 -6.33 -3.07 -2.74
N SER A 35 -7.47 -3.76 -2.62
CA SER A 35 -7.86 -4.45 -1.38
C SER A 35 -8.51 -5.79 -1.67
N ARG A 36 -8.48 -6.70 -0.69
CA ARG A 36 -9.24 -7.97 -0.73
C ARG A 36 -10.73 -7.77 -0.46
N TYR A 37 -11.16 -6.56 -0.11
CA TYR A 37 -12.56 -6.22 0.11
C TYR A 37 -13.23 -5.75 -1.19
N PRO A 38 -14.47 -6.19 -1.46
CA PRO A 38 -15.23 -5.66 -2.58
C PRO A 38 -15.49 -4.17 -2.38
N GLN A 39 -15.47 -3.40 -3.46
CA GLN A 39 -15.63 -1.93 -3.46
C GLN A 39 -16.85 -1.46 -2.63
N SER A 40 -17.96 -2.21 -2.67
CA SER A 40 -19.17 -1.86 -1.91
C SER A 40 -18.97 -1.82 -0.39
N ARG A 41 -18.01 -2.57 0.15
CA ARG A 41 -17.67 -2.54 1.59
C ARG A 41 -16.68 -1.44 1.95
N LEU A 42 -16.00 -0.87 0.96
CA LEU A 42 -15.06 0.21 1.16
C LEU A 42 -15.74 1.58 1.19
N LEU A 43 -16.99 1.67 0.72
CA LEU A 43 -17.76 2.93 0.65
C LEU A 43 -17.96 3.58 2.02
N ASP A 44 -18.04 2.77 3.08
CA ASP A 44 -18.22 3.25 4.45
C ASP A 44 -16.90 3.66 5.12
N LEU A 45 -15.75 3.29 4.53
CA LEU A 45 -14.42 3.52 5.09
C LEU A 45 -13.64 4.61 4.35
N LEU A 46 -13.95 4.83 3.07
CA LEU A 46 -13.20 5.67 2.17
C LEU A 46 -14.14 6.61 1.41
N ASP A 47 -13.72 7.85 1.23
CA ASP A 47 -14.34 8.70 0.22
C ASP A 47 -13.90 8.23 -1.17
N ILE A 48 -14.63 7.26 -1.72
CA ILE A 48 -14.31 6.64 -3.02
C ILE A 48 -14.42 7.67 -4.15
N SER A 49 -15.04 8.85 -3.93
CA SER A 49 -15.15 9.88 -4.97
C SER A 49 -13.79 10.40 -5.44
N GLU A 50 -12.74 10.27 -4.61
CA GLU A 50 -11.38 10.72 -4.90
C GLU A 50 -10.41 9.56 -5.20
N MET A 51 -10.84 8.29 -5.02
CA MET A 51 -9.95 7.14 -5.09
C MET A 51 -10.48 5.97 -5.94
N LYS A 52 -9.66 5.52 -6.90
CA LYS A 52 -9.95 4.35 -7.74
C LYS A 52 -9.70 3.07 -6.95
N CYS A 53 -10.76 2.42 -6.49
CA CYS A 53 -10.67 1.16 -5.75
C CYS A 53 -10.64 -0.05 -6.70
N TYR A 54 -9.85 -1.07 -6.39
CA TYR A 54 -9.77 -2.34 -7.12
C TYR A 54 -9.84 -3.52 -6.16
N TRP A 55 -10.66 -4.51 -6.50
CA TRP A 55 -10.86 -5.70 -5.68
C TRP A 55 -9.92 -6.83 -6.11
N LEU A 56 -8.96 -7.16 -5.26
CA LEU A 56 -8.07 -8.30 -5.42
C LEU A 56 -8.83 -9.60 -5.11
N SER A 57 -9.26 -10.32 -6.15
CA SER A 57 -10.18 -11.46 -6.02
C SER A 57 -10.03 -12.47 -7.15
N LEU A 58 -10.36 -13.73 -6.87
CA LEU A 58 -10.49 -14.78 -7.90
C LEU A 58 -11.74 -14.59 -8.77
N THR A 59 -12.72 -13.79 -8.30
CA THR A 59 -13.91 -13.45 -9.08
C THR A 59 -13.56 -12.47 -10.19
N GLN A 60 -13.99 -12.76 -11.41
CA GLN A 60 -13.79 -11.88 -12.55
C GLN A 60 -14.90 -10.82 -12.61
N GLY A 61 -14.54 -9.58 -12.97
CA GLY A 61 -15.49 -8.49 -13.16
C GLY A 61 -14.82 -7.15 -13.44
N THR A 62 -15.63 -6.11 -13.63
CA THR A 62 -15.12 -4.74 -13.70
C THR A 62 -14.56 -4.33 -12.34
N GLY A 63 -13.37 -3.70 -12.32
CA GLY A 63 -12.74 -3.25 -11.09
C GLY A 63 -12.13 -4.37 -10.24
N THR A 64 -11.96 -5.58 -10.79
CA THR A 64 -11.29 -6.69 -10.10
C THR A 64 -9.88 -6.91 -10.65
N ILE A 65 -8.94 -7.27 -9.77
CA ILE A 65 -7.61 -7.73 -10.13
C ILE A 65 -7.49 -9.17 -9.66
N GLU A 66 -7.13 -10.08 -10.55
CA GLU A 66 -6.87 -11.46 -10.15
C GLU A 66 -5.58 -11.53 -9.31
N PRO A 67 -5.54 -12.32 -8.22
CA PRO A 67 -4.36 -12.45 -7.36
C PRO A 67 -3.23 -13.27 -8.01
N SER A 68 -2.93 -13.00 -9.27
CA SER A 68 -1.78 -13.52 -10.02
C SER A 68 -0.70 -12.44 -10.05
N LEU A 69 0.55 -12.81 -9.76
CA LEU A 69 1.67 -11.87 -9.81
C LEU A 69 1.83 -11.24 -11.20
N GLU A 70 1.53 -11.97 -12.28
CA GLU A 70 1.57 -11.45 -13.65
C GLU A 70 0.53 -10.34 -13.85
N LYS A 71 -0.72 -10.58 -13.46
CA LYS A 71 -1.81 -9.62 -13.63
C LYS A 71 -1.66 -8.40 -12.72
N ILE A 72 -1.19 -8.61 -11.50
CA ILE A 72 -0.86 -7.52 -10.55
C ILE A 72 0.27 -6.66 -11.12
N ASN A 73 1.35 -7.28 -11.61
CA ASN A 73 2.43 -6.54 -12.24
C ASN A 73 1.91 -5.73 -13.42
N HIS A 74 1.22 -6.36 -14.37
CA HIS A 74 0.68 -5.65 -15.52
C HIS A 74 -0.20 -4.46 -15.11
N PHE A 75 -1.04 -4.63 -14.09
CA PHE A 75 -1.86 -3.54 -13.54
C PHE A 75 -0.99 -2.40 -12.96
N LEU A 76 -0.04 -2.71 -12.09
CA LEU A 76 0.86 -1.72 -11.48
C LEU A 76 1.69 -0.98 -12.54
N GLU A 77 2.22 -1.69 -13.53
CA GLU A 77 2.95 -1.12 -14.66
C GLU A 77 2.06 -0.19 -15.49
N SER A 78 0.81 -0.56 -15.71
CA SER A 78 -0.15 0.25 -16.45
C SER A 78 -0.62 1.47 -15.67
N SER A 79 -0.51 1.46 -14.34
CA SER A 79 -0.91 2.56 -13.46
C SER A 79 0.22 3.56 -13.29
N ILE A 80 1.45 3.09 -13.07
CA ILE A 80 2.65 3.91 -12.88
C ILE A 80 3.12 4.44 -14.25
N ARG A 81 2.62 5.62 -14.63
CA ARG A 81 2.91 6.33 -15.89
C ARG A 81 3.42 7.76 -15.63
N ASP A 82 3.34 8.63 -16.64
CA ASP A 82 3.89 10.00 -16.66
C ASP A 82 3.29 10.98 -15.62
N ASN A 83 2.22 10.60 -14.92
CA ASN A 83 1.60 11.39 -13.85
C ASN A 83 2.18 11.06 -12.46
N ALA A 84 1.80 11.85 -11.46
CA ALA A 84 2.06 11.54 -10.05
C ALA A 84 0.83 10.85 -9.41
N GLY A 85 1.08 9.90 -8.51
CA GLY A 85 -0.01 9.19 -7.83
C GLY A 85 0.44 8.36 -6.65
N ASN A 86 -0.53 7.87 -5.88
CA ASN A 86 -0.33 6.97 -4.76
C ASN A 86 -1.10 5.67 -5.01
N ILE A 87 -0.44 4.53 -4.76
CA ILE A 87 -1.09 3.21 -4.74
C ILE A 87 -1.04 2.68 -3.32
N TYR A 88 -2.19 2.45 -2.73
CA TYR A 88 -2.35 1.73 -1.48
C TYR A 88 -2.65 0.26 -1.81
N PHE A 89 -1.86 -0.66 -1.29
CA PHE A 89 -1.95 -2.07 -1.64
C PHE A 89 -2.05 -2.94 -0.38
N GLU A 90 -3.25 -3.46 -0.15
CA GLU A 90 -3.53 -4.45 0.86
C GLU A 90 -3.53 -5.89 0.31
N GLY A 91 -3.27 -6.87 1.18
CA GLY A 91 -3.39 -8.29 0.87
C GLY A 91 -2.06 -8.98 0.60
N MET A 92 -0.96 -8.36 1.02
CA MET A 92 0.40 -8.87 0.80
C MET A 92 0.61 -10.26 1.43
N GLU A 93 0.14 -10.48 2.66
CA GLU A 93 0.21 -11.77 3.35
C GLU A 93 -0.51 -12.86 2.58
N TRP A 94 -1.65 -12.49 1.97
CA TRP A 94 -2.40 -13.43 1.16
C TRP A 94 -1.66 -13.79 -0.12
N LEU A 95 -1.07 -12.81 -0.82
CA LEU A 95 -0.24 -13.07 -1.99
C LEU A 95 0.97 -13.95 -1.65
N ILE A 96 1.61 -13.71 -0.51
CA ILE A 96 2.71 -14.54 -0.01
C ILE A 96 2.23 -15.96 0.27
N SER A 97 1.05 -16.13 0.88
CA SER A 97 0.47 -17.46 1.11
C SER A 97 0.14 -18.22 -0.18
N LEU A 98 -0.18 -17.51 -1.27
CA LEU A 98 -0.52 -18.09 -2.57
C LEU A 98 0.70 -18.45 -3.40
N HIS A 99 1.71 -17.57 -3.46
CA HIS A 99 2.83 -17.67 -4.40
C HIS A 99 4.17 -17.98 -3.73
N GLY A 100 4.22 -17.97 -2.40
CA GLY A 100 5.45 -18.06 -1.63
C GLY A 100 6.18 -16.73 -1.54
N PHE A 101 6.95 -16.56 -0.46
CA PHE A 101 7.66 -15.32 -0.17
C PHE A 101 8.61 -14.89 -1.29
N ASP A 102 9.42 -15.82 -1.83
CA ASP A 102 10.45 -15.47 -2.82
C ASP A 102 9.88 -14.90 -4.12
N ALA A 103 8.74 -15.42 -4.59
CA ALA A 103 8.10 -14.92 -5.81
C ALA A 103 7.55 -13.50 -5.60
N VAL A 104 6.89 -13.26 -4.48
CA VAL A 104 6.36 -11.94 -4.11
C VAL A 104 7.50 -10.96 -3.85
N HIS A 105 8.56 -11.38 -3.17
CA HIS A 105 9.74 -10.56 -2.88
C HIS A 105 10.42 -10.10 -4.18
N SER A 106 10.55 -10.98 -5.18
CA SER A 106 11.06 -10.61 -6.50
C SER A 106 10.16 -9.60 -7.21
N MET A 107 8.83 -9.74 -7.10
CA MET A 107 7.87 -8.78 -7.65
C MET A 107 8.03 -7.40 -7.01
N LEU A 108 8.15 -7.35 -5.67
CA LEU A 108 8.32 -6.12 -4.90
C LEU A 108 9.62 -5.40 -5.24
N ARG A 109 10.72 -6.14 -5.47
CA ARG A 109 11.99 -5.55 -5.92
C ARG A 109 11.82 -4.85 -7.27
N THR A 110 11.22 -5.51 -8.26
CA THR A 110 10.95 -4.90 -9.58
C THR A 110 10.01 -3.70 -9.48
N LEU A 111 9.01 -3.76 -8.60
CA LEU A 111 8.13 -2.62 -8.33
C LEU A 111 8.89 -1.45 -7.70
N SER A 112 9.76 -1.71 -6.72
CA SER A 112 10.59 -0.72 -6.04
C SER A 112 11.49 0.03 -7.03
N GLU A 113 12.19 -0.70 -7.90
CA GLU A 113 13.01 -0.12 -8.97
C GLU A 113 12.18 0.82 -9.86
N ARG A 114 11.00 0.39 -10.29
CA ARG A 114 10.11 1.21 -11.13
C ARG A 114 9.62 2.46 -10.41
N VAL A 115 9.15 2.31 -9.19
CA VAL A 115 8.62 3.39 -8.35
C VAL A 115 9.68 4.48 -8.16
N SER A 116 10.93 4.09 -7.90
CA SER A 116 12.06 5.02 -7.73
C SER A 116 12.34 5.91 -8.96
N MET A 117 11.93 5.46 -10.15
CA MET A 117 12.09 6.20 -11.42
C MET A 117 10.83 6.99 -11.82
N SER A 118 9.83 7.07 -10.94
CA SER A 118 8.54 7.72 -11.21
C SER A 118 8.20 8.75 -10.13
N GLU A 119 7.10 9.48 -10.30
CA GLU A 119 6.51 10.33 -9.24
C GLU A 119 5.43 9.56 -8.45
N TRP A 120 5.30 8.24 -8.66
CA TRP A 120 4.34 7.41 -7.94
C TRP A 120 4.88 6.96 -6.60
N SER A 121 4.04 6.87 -5.58
CA SER A 121 4.39 6.20 -4.32
C SER A 121 3.50 4.99 -4.10
N VAL A 122 4.05 3.94 -3.50
CA VAL A 122 3.32 2.70 -3.20
C VAL A 122 3.42 2.42 -1.71
N TYR A 123 2.26 2.26 -1.08
CA TYR A 123 2.13 1.95 0.34
C TYR A 123 1.52 0.56 0.48
N ILE A 124 2.19 -0.33 1.20
CA ILE A 124 1.79 -1.74 1.31
C ILE A 124 1.44 -2.07 2.74
N SER A 125 0.25 -2.60 2.97
CA SER A 125 -0.12 -3.11 4.30
C SER A 125 0.63 -4.41 4.60
N ILE A 126 1.21 -4.52 5.79
CA ILE A 126 1.75 -5.79 6.30
C ILE A 126 1.61 -5.85 7.82
N SER A 127 1.21 -6.99 8.37
CA SER A 127 1.31 -7.24 9.80
C SER A 127 2.75 -7.54 10.21
N GLY A 128 3.24 -6.90 11.27
CA GLY A 128 4.62 -7.08 11.77
C GLY A 128 4.98 -8.51 12.22
N ASN A 129 3.99 -9.40 12.33
CA ASN A 129 4.14 -10.80 12.73
C ASN A 129 3.72 -11.81 11.65
N SER A 130 3.47 -11.37 10.41
CA SER A 130 2.99 -12.26 9.34
C SER A 130 4.08 -13.12 8.70
N LEU A 131 5.34 -12.74 8.89
CA LEU A 131 6.51 -13.39 8.29
C LEU A 131 7.52 -13.77 9.37
N ASP A 132 8.39 -14.73 9.07
CA ASP A 132 9.53 -15.00 9.94
C ASP A 132 10.53 -13.83 9.93
N ALA A 133 11.44 -13.79 10.91
CA ALA A 133 12.38 -12.68 11.05
C ALA A 133 13.27 -12.47 9.81
N ARG A 134 13.62 -13.54 9.10
CA ARG A 134 14.47 -13.47 7.90
C ARG A 134 13.68 -12.93 6.72
N GLU A 135 12.47 -13.42 6.49
CA GLU A 135 11.55 -12.94 5.46
C GLU A 135 11.17 -11.48 5.71
N MET A 136 10.85 -11.13 6.95
CA MET A 136 10.51 -9.76 7.33
C MET A 136 11.70 -8.80 7.09
N SER A 137 12.92 -9.20 7.45
CA SER A 137 14.13 -8.41 7.15
C SER A 137 14.34 -8.23 5.64
N ARG A 138 14.09 -9.26 4.84
CA ARG A 138 14.17 -9.18 3.38
C ARG A 138 13.08 -8.27 2.81
N PHE A 139 11.88 -8.33 3.35
CA PHE A 139 10.75 -7.49 2.96
C PHE A 139 11.05 -6.02 3.20
N TYR A 140 11.48 -5.63 4.40
CA TYR A 140 11.77 -4.22 4.72
C TYR A 140 12.97 -3.63 3.96
N ARG A 141 13.86 -4.46 3.41
CA ARG A 141 14.90 -3.95 2.52
C ARG A 141 14.35 -3.44 1.19
N GLU A 142 13.27 -4.05 0.69
CA GLU A 142 12.64 -3.63 -0.57
C GLU A 142 11.50 -2.64 -0.33
N VAL A 143 10.78 -2.80 0.78
CA VAL A 143 9.59 -2.04 1.16
C VAL A 143 9.77 -1.52 2.60
N PRO A 144 10.63 -0.51 2.83
CA PRO A 144 10.92 0.00 4.17
C PRO A 144 9.67 0.43 4.93
N LEU A 145 9.66 0.24 6.24
CA LEU A 145 8.55 0.70 7.08
C LEU A 145 8.42 2.22 6.99
N LEU A 146 7.20 2.71 6.81
CA LEU A 146 6.89 4.13 6.87
C LEU A 146 7.10 4.61 8.31
N GLU A 147 8.20 5.31 8.54
CA GLU A 147 8.43 6.04 9.79
C GLU A 147 7.61 7.33 9.75
N ILE A 148 6.42 7.28 10.36
CA ILE A 148 5.65 8.50 10.60
C ILE A 148 6.31 9.19 11.79
N LYS A 149 6.95 10.33 11.55
CA LYS A 149 7.39 11.19 12.65
C LYS A 149 6.12 11.68 13.34
N GLU A 150 5.87 11.19 14.55
CA GLU A 150 4.89 11.84 15.42
C GLU A 150 5.33 13.30 15.57
N ASN A 151 4.45 14.23 15.22
CA ASN A 151 4.72 15.63 15.53
C ASN A 151 4.79 15.75 17.06
N GLU A 152 5.99 15.96 17.60
CA GLU A 152 6.21 16.41 18.98
C GLU A 152 5.63 17.82 19.16
N GLN A 153 4.31 17.97 19.13
CA GLN A 153 3.61 19.20 19.48
C GLN A 153 2.29 18.85 20.19
N ASP A 154 2.39 18.32 21.41
CA ASP A 154 1.38 18.52 22.48
C ASP A 154 1.89 18.01 23.85
N VAL A 155 3.08 18.46 24.27
CA VAL A 155 3.49 18.42 25.69
C VAL A 155 4.11 19.76 26.09
N HIS A 156 3.34 20.83 25.97
CA HIS A 156 3.65 22.09 26.65
C HIS A 156 2.38 22.87 26.99
N LYS A 157 1.54 22.32 27.87
CA LYS A 157 0.60 23.10 28.69
C LYS A 157 -0.03 22.24 29.78
N SER A 158 0.64 22.12 30.92
CA SER A 158 0.02 22.10 32.25
C SER A 158 1.04 21.69 33.31
N SER A 159 1.81 22.64 33.80
CA SER A 159 2.29 22.68 35.19
C SER A 159 3.02 24.00 35.45
N GLU A 160 2.26 25.09 35.39
CA GLU A 160 2.50 26.24 36.26
C GLU A 160 1.20 26.40 37.05
N ASP A 161 1.24 25.95 38.31
CA ASP A 161 0.49 26.48 39.45
C ASP A 161 1.14 25.92 40.73
#